data_AF-A0A1E4BDF9-F1
#
_entry.id   AF-A0A1E4BDF9-F1
#
_cell.length_a   1.000
_cell.length_b   1.000
_cell.length_c   1.000
_cell.angle_alpha   90.00
_cell.angle_beta   90.00
_cell.angle_gamma   90.00
#
_symmetry.space_group_name_H-M   'P 1'
#
loop_
_entity.id
_entity.type
_entity.pdbx_description
1 polymer ?
#
loop_
_entity_poly.entity_id
_entity_poly.type
_entity_poly.pdbx_seq_one_letter_code
_entity_poly.pdbx_strand_id
1 'polypeptide(L)'
;MRPISWLHISDIHMRPRDAWPQHVVTTAMYEDIRAKRPERPADFALVTGDLAFGGKAEEYELVRGFLDELSAASGVPADRIFCIPGNHDIDRDRQRFCFQGARAALQDSASTDAFLGSPDADDFRTLMARQEHYRSFQKSYFANQERIPTPDGLGYVARLIVDGVRIAIVGLDTAWLANGGIDDHMKLLLGERQLLNALSLAVESADPPHIVVAMGHHPLHLLQDFDRRAALRRIEGKCHFYHCGHLHEPEERAGGQTPGGCVTVATGASFETRQSHNTYSFVRLDLRQAERTIATHRYSPGDGAFNSVATQRYRIEVQPIAQCDLRELAEALAAYGISSHLYYLAALLLDMKAEVPVPTGASYTMASLAAMEGIGDTALKSETLGFLAFRNVLRVLYGREDLAAILAAHGDAVSTYAARLSNLCATDASLQARLGGQEADARSLAAVGPAEPFSHTKDLWQDLCDSHDWEMLRGQVEPYIASDDESLALCATRMLALALANSDERADKERAIMLYRSLIESGSPEPSDALNLTELLMDIGQPDEAKVVVLGAIHRCPVSAADRLNSAGQLIVAATGDKEFRNQLSAAIAERGSR
;
A
#
# COMPACT_ATOMS: atom_id res chain seq x y z
N MET A 1 8.11 -15.68 -1.63
CA MET A 1 7.07 -15.16 -2.55
C MET A 1 7.10 -15.87 -3.90
N ARG A 2 6.31 -16.92 -4.05
CA ARG A 2 6.04 -17.59 -5.33
C ARG A 2 4.92 -16.85 -6.09
N PRO A 3 4.79 -17.09 -7.40
CA PRO A 3 3.67 -16.59 -8.15
C PRO A 3 2.34 -17.14 -7.65
N ILE A 4 1.33 -16.29 -7.67
CA ILE A 4 -0.05 -16.58 -7.29
C ILE A 4 -0.82 -16.84 -8.58
N SER A 5 -1.74 -17.80 -8.58
CA SER A 5 -2.49 -18.11 -9.79
C SER A 5 -3.94 -18.46 -9.48
N TRP A 6 -4.85 -18.17 -10.41
CA TRP A 6 -6.25 -18.51 -10.27
C TRP A 6 -6.92 -18.81 -11.60
N LEU A 7 -8.00 -19.58 -11.53
CA LEU A 7 -8.91 -19.78 -12.64
C LEU A 7 -9.94 -18.66 -12.68
N HIS A 8 -10.34 -18.25 -13.87
CA HIS A 8 -11.49 -17.36 -14.09
C HIS A 8 -12.45 -18.04 -15.08
N ILE A 9 -13.65 -18.31 -14.58
CA ILE A 9 -14.74 -19.02 -15.24
C ILE A 9 -15.98 -18.13 -15.18
N SER A 10 -16.81 -18.16 -16.22
CA SER A 10 -18.04 -17.38 -16.27
C SER A 10 -19.01 -17.98 -17.28
N ASP A 11 -20.30 -17.64 -17.18
CA ASP A 11 -21.31 -17.90 -18.21
C ASP A 11 -21.33 -19.39 -18.61
N ILE A 12 -21.66 -20.25 -17.65
CA ILE A 12 -21.77 -21.71 -17.85
C ILE A 12 -23.22 -22.13 -18.14
N HIS A 13 -24.19 -21.34 -17.68
CA HIS A 13 -25.62 -21.45 -18.01
C HIS A 13 -26.21 -22.84 -17.80
N MET A 14 -25.92 -23.48 -16.67
CA MET A 14 -26.36 -24.83 -16.34
C MET A 14 -27.88 -24.96 -16.45
N ARG A 15 -28.34 -25.96 -17.22
CA ARG A 15 -29.76 -26.29 -17.32
C ARG A 15 -30.00 -27.75 -17.74
N PRO A 16 -31.09 -28.38 -17.28
CA PRO A 16 -31.38 -29.77 -17.62
C PRO A 16 -31.42 -30.06 -19.14
N ARG A 17 -31.93 -29.13 -19.93
CA ARG A 17 -32.07 -29.26 -21.39
C ARG A 17 -30.73 -29.46 -22.11
N ASP A 18 -29.65 -28.86 -21.59
CA ASP A 18 -28.33 -28.87 -22.22
C ASP A 18 -27.32 -29.72 -21.46
N ALA A 19 -27.78 -30.54 -20.49
CA ALA A 19 -26.89 -31.29 -19.61
C ALA A 19 -25.87 -32.15 -20.37
N TRP A 20 -26.27 -32.80 -21.47
CA TRP A 20 -25.35 -33.60 -22.29
C TRP A 20 -24.28 -32.77 -23.02
N PRO A 21 -24.63 -31.76 -23.86
CA PRO A 21 -23.59 -30.93 -24.48
C PRO A 21 -22.73 -30.17 -23.46
N GLN A 22 -23.31 -29.73 -22.33
CA GLN A 22 -22.56 -29.13 -21.22
C GLN A 22 -21.55 -30.11 -20.63
N HIS A 23 -21.98 -31.33 -20.34
CA HIS A 23 -21.10 -32.39 -19.82
C HIS A 23 -19.90 -32.64 -20.74
N VAL A 24 -20.11 -32.69 -22.06
CA VAL A 24 -19.00 -32.90 -23.02
C VAL A 24 -17.97 -31.78 -22.95
N VAL A 25 -18.40 -30.51 -22.98
CA VAL A 25 -17.48 -29.37 -22.96
C VAL A 25 -16.80 -29.23 -21.60
N THR A 26 -17.55 -29.37 -20.51
CA THR A 26 -17.01 -29.25 -19.14
C THR A 26 -16.05 -30.38 -18.80
N THR A 27 -16.30 -31.62 -19.26
CA THR A 27 -15.35 -32.73 -19.10
C THR A 27 -14.02 -32.41 -19.77
N ALA A 28 -14.05 -31.91 -21.02
CA ALA A 28 -12.84 -31.49 -21.73
C ALA A 28 -12.11 -30.34 -21.01
N MET A 29 -12.86 -29.41 -20.38
CA MET A 29 -12.29 -28.35 -19.55
C MET A 29 -11.58 -28.93 -18.31
N TYR A 30 -12.20 -29.87 -17.60
CA TYR A 30 -11.63 -30.51 -16.42
C TYR A 30 -10.36 -31.30 -16.74
N GLU A 31 -10.35 -32.03 -17.85
CA GLU A 31 -9.17 -32.75 -18.34
C GLU A 31 -8.01 -31.78 -18.63
N ASP A 32 -8.32 -30.67 -19.30
CA ASP A 32 -7.33 -29.65 -19.64
C ASP A 32 -6.75 -28.94 -18.40
N ILE A 33 -7.61 -28.58 -17.44
CA ILE A 33 -7.20 -27.99 -16.15
C ILE A 33 -6.34 -28.99 -15.36
N ARG A 34 -6.77 -30.25 -15.28
CA ARG A 34 -6.06 -31.30 -14.54
C ARG A 34 -4.68 -31.57 -15.14
N ALA A 35 -4.56 -31.58 -16.47
CA ALA A 35 -3.29 -31.76 -17.16
C ALA A 35 -2.30 -30.61 -16.87
N LYS A 36 -2.80 -29.38 -16.68
CA LYS A 36 -1.97 -28.19 -16.41
C LYS A 36 -1.59 -28.03 -14.94
N ARG A 37 -2.34 -28.62 -14.02
CA ARG A 37 -2.15 -28.48 -12.57
C ARG A 37 -0.70 -28.69 -12.08
N PRO A 38 0.08 -29.69 -12.56
CA PRO A 38 1.47 -29.88 -12.10
C PRO A 38 2.39 -28.69 -12.42
N GLU A 39 2.15 -28.03 -13.56
CA GLU A 39 2.97 -26.91 -14.04
C GLU A 39 2.39 -25.55 -13.60
N ARG A 40 1.07 -25.48 -13.45
CA ARG A 40 0.29 -24.27 -13.19
C ARG A 40 -0.80 -24.55 -12.15
N PRO A 41 -0.44 -24.77 -10.88
CA PRO A 41 -1.43 -24.94 -9.81
C PRO A 41 -2.17 -23.63 -9.58
N ALA A 42 -3.50 -23.70 -9.46
CA ALA A 42 -4.33 -22.56 -9.07
C ALA A 42 -4.46 -22.52 -7.54
N ASP A 43 -4.35 -21.31 -6.97
CA ASP A 43 -4.52 -21.02 -5.55
C ASP A 43 -5.98 -20.83 -5.14
N PHE A 44 -6.77 -20.31 -6.07
CA PHE A 44 -8.21 -20.06 -5.95
C PHE A 44 -8.87 -20.04 -7.34
N ALA A 45 -10.19 -19.92 -7.38
CA ALA A 45 -10.95 -19.73 -8.62
C ALA A 45 -12.00 -18.62 -8.46
N LEU A 46 -12.25 -17.88 -9.52
CA LEU A 46 -13.29 -16.87 -9.63
C LEU A 46 -14.37 -17.36 -10.62
N VAL A 47 -15.62 -17.33 -10.18
CA VAL A 47 -16.79 -17.70 -10.99
C VAL A 47 -17.70 -16.48 -11.11
N THR A 48 -17.64 -15.79 -12.25
CA THR A 48 -18.19 -14.42 -12.40
C THR A 48 -19.59 -14.35 -12.97
N GLY A 49 -20.51 -15.18 -12.48
CA GLY A 49 -21.93 -15.08 -12.82
C GLY A 49 -22.37 -15.95 -13.99
N ASP A 50 -23.69 -15.96 -14.20
CA ASP A 50 -24.41 -16.77 -15.17
C ASP A 50 -24.13 -18.27 -14.99
N LEU A 51 -24.29 -18.71 -13.73
CA LEU A 51 -24.12 -20.10 -13.34
C LEU A 51 -25.32 -20.93 -13.79
N ALA A 52 -26.51 -20.44 -13.52
CA ALA A 52 -27.77 -21.02 -13.98
C ALA A 52 -28.24 -20.37 -15.31
N PHE A 53 -29.17 -21.00 -16.03
CA PHE A 53 -29.74 -20.43 -17.25
C PHE A 53 -30.94 -19.50 -16.96
N GLY A 54 -31.72 -19.73 -15.91
CA GLY A 54 -32.92 -18.96 -15.59
C GLY A 54 -33.15 -18.74 -14.10
N GLY A 55 -32.11 -18.92 -13.28
CA GLY A 55 -32.17 -18.75 -11.83
C GLY A 55 -33.10 -19.74 -11.14
N LYS A 56 -33.34 -20.91 -11.74
CA LYS A 56 -34.26 -21.91 -11.19
C LYS A 56 -33.56 -22.81 -10.18
N ALA A 57 -34.29 -23.25 -9.14
CA ALA A 57 -33.74 -24.07 -8.08
C ALA A 57 -33.04 -25.35 -8.58
N GLU A 58 -33.64 -26.04 -9.57
CA GLU A 58 -33.10 -27.28 -10.14
C GLU A 58 -31.79 -27.08 -10.93
N GLU A 59 -31.55 -25.88 -11.46
CA GLU A 59 -30.32 -25.56 -12.20
C GLU A 59 -29.12 -25.52 -11.25
N TYR A 60 -29.32 -25.09 -10.00
CA TYR A 60 -28.25 -25.01 -9.01
C TYR A 60 -27.72 -26.37 -8.54
N GLU A 61 -28.48 -27.46 -8.68
CA GLU A 61 -27.95 -28.81 -8.43
C GLU A 61 -26.93 -29.23 -9.50
N LEU A 62 -27.13 -28.82 -10.76
CA LEU A 62 -26.13 -28.99 -11.82
C LEU A 62 -24.91 -28.10 -11.57
N VAL A 63 -25.11 -26.88 -11.07
CA VAL A 63 -24.02 -25.98 -10.68
C VAL A 63 -23.16 -26.58 -9.57
N ARG A 64 -23.76 -27.22 -8.55
CA ARG A 64 -23.00 -27.92 -7.50
C ARG A 64 -22.07 -28.97 -8.09
N GLY A 65 -22.62 -29.87 -8.92
CA GLY A 65 -21.82 -30.92 -9.57
C GLY A 65 -20.70 -30.35 -10.44
N PHE A 66 -20.96 -29.25 -11.15
CA PHE A 66 -19.94 -28.56 -11.92
C PHE A 66 -18.79 -28.01 -11.05
N LEU A 67 -19.11 -27.39 -9.91
CA LEU A 67 -18.11 -26.81 -9.02
C LEU A 67 -17.33 -27.88 -8.25
N ASP A 68 -17.96 -29.01 -7.91
CA ASP A 68 -17.29 -30.16 -7.29
C ASP A 68 -16.24 -30.76 -8.23
N GLU A 69 -16.59 -30.98 -9.50
CA GLU A 69 -15.66 -31.48 -10.52
C GLU A 69 -14.56 -30.46 -10.85
N LEU A 70 -14.90 -29.17 -10.90
CA LEU A 70 -13.92 -28.10 -11.05
C LEU A 70 -12.90 -28.11 -9.90
N SER A 71 -13.39 -28.24 -8.66
CA SER A 71 -12.56 -28.35 -7.46
C SER A 71 -11.64 -29.57 -7.54
N ALA A 72 -12.18 -30.74 -7.91
CA ALA A 72 -11.40 -31.97 -8.07
C ALA A 72 -10.32 -31.86 -9.16
N ALA A 73 -10.66 -31.29 -10.32
CA ALA A 73 -9.76 -31.14 -11.45
C ALA A 73 -8.62 -30.14 -11.18
N SER A 74 -8.97 -28.97 -10.63
CA SER A 74 -8.01 -27.90 -10.33
C SER A 74 -7.19 -28.16 -9.06
N GLY A 75 -7.76 -28.90 -8.10
CA GLY A 75 -7.23 -29.01 -6.75
C GLY A 75 -7.52 -27.80 -5.86
N VAL A 76 -8.28 -26.81 -6.35
CA VAL A 76 -8.73 -25.66 -5.57
C VAL A 76 -9.88 -26.12 -4.67
N PRO A 77 -9.77 -26.01 -3.34
CA PRO A 77 -10.87 -26.42 -2.45
C PRO A 77 -12.07 -25.48 -2.61
N ALA A 78 -13.27 -25.99 -2.33
CA ALA A 78 -14.53 -25.24 -2.53
C ALA A 78 -14.57 -23.90 -1.76
N ASP A 79 -13.93 -23.83 -0.59
CA ASP A 79 -13.78 -22.62 0.22
C ASP A 79 -12.80 -21.58 -0.38
N ARG A 80 -12.14 -21.89 -1.51
CA ARG A 80 -11.36 -20.96 -2.34
C ARG A 80 -11.93 -20.78 -3.75
N ILE A 81 -13.17 -21.18 -3.96
CA ILE A 81 -13.93 -20.81 -5.16
C ILE A 81 -14.84 -19.63 -4.77
N PHE A 82 -14.62 -18.48 -5.39
CA PHE A 82 -15.38 -17.26 -5.11
C PHE A 82 -16.36 -17.01 -6.25
N CYS A 83 -17.66 -16.96 -5.93
CA CYS A 83 -18.72 -16.80 -6.92
C CYS A 83 -19.57 -15.54 -6.68
N ILE A 84 -20.11 -14.98 -7.76
CA ILE A 84 -21.09 -13.89 -7.78
C ILE A 84 -22.22 -14.24 -8.77
N PRO A 85 -23.41 -13.63 -8.66
CA PRO A 85 -24.50 -13.88 -9.61
C PRO A 85 -24.30 -13.11 -10.91
N GLY A 86 -24.84 -13.64 -12.01
CA GLY A 86 -25.07 -12.92 -13.25
C GLY A 86 -26.56 -12.69 -13.55
N ASN A 87 -26.87 -12.11 -14.70
CA ASN A 87 -28.25 -11.78 -15.07
C ASN A 87 -29.13 -13.01 -15.36
N HIS A 88 -28.55 -14.19 -15.64
CA HIS A 88 -29.23 -15.48 -15.74
C HIS A 88 -29.39 -16.20 -14.40
N ASP A 89 -28.75 -15.73 -13.32
CA ASP A 89 -28.96 -16.24 -11.95
C ASP A 89 -30.19 -15.61 -11.26
N ILE A 90 -31.05 -14.96 -12.04
CA ILE A 90 -32.27 -14.29 -11.60
C ILE A 90 -33.48 -15.04 -12.12
N ASP A 91 -34.40 -15.38 -11.22
CA ASP A 91 -35.71 -15.88 -11.61
C ASP A 91 -36.59 -14.72 -12.12
N ARG A 92 -36.63 -14.58 -13.44
CA ARG A 92 -37.37 -13.54 -14.17
C ARG A 92 -38.89 -13.70 -14.07
N ASP A 93 -39.39 -14.85 -13.63
CA ASP A 93 -40.82 -15.08 -13.44
C ASP A 93 -41.34 -14.49 -12.12
N ARG A 94 -40.43 -14.12 -11.22
CA ARG A 94 -40.75 -13.59 -9.89
C ARG A 94 -40.75 -12.07 -9.88
N GLN A 95 -41.66 -11.49 -9.10
CA GLN A 95 -41.67 -10.07 -8.73
C GLN A 95 -41.64 -9.10 -9.93
N ARG A 96 -42.26 -9.50 -11.04
CA ARG A 96 -42.18 -8.81 -12.34
C ARG A 96 -42.57 -7.34 -12.28
N PHE A 97 -43.69 -7.02 -11.62
CA PHE A 97 -44.17 -5.63 -11.49
C PHE A 97 -43.27 -4.80 -10.57
N CYS A 98 -42.82 -5.36 -9.45
CA CYS A 98 -41.88 -4.69 -8.54
C CYS A 98 -40.56 -4.38 -9.25
N PHE A 99 -40.04 -5.33 -10.03
CA PHE A 99 -38.88 -5.12 -10.88
C PHE A 99 -39.08 -3.98 -11.88
N GLN A 100 -40.19 -3.99 -12.63
CA GLN A 100 -40.49 -2.92 -13.60
C GLN A 100 -40.59 -1.55 -12.92
N GLY A 101 -41.25 -1.49 -11.76
CA GLY A 101 -41.35 -0.28 -10.95
C GLY A 101 -39.98 0.21 -10.47
N ALA A 102 -39.13 -0.68 -9.94
CA ALA A 102 -37.78 -0.36 -9.51
C ALA A 102 -36.92 0.14 -10.69
N ARG A 103 -36.98 -0.52 -11.86
CA ARG A 103 -36.30 -0.06 -13.07
C ARG A 103 -36.72 1.35 -13.46
N ALA A 104 -38.00 1.67 -13.38
CA ALA A 104 -38.51 2.99 -13.72
C ALA A 104 -38.17 4.07 -12.68
N ALA A 105 -38.10 3.70 -11.40
CA ALA A 105 -37.86 4.62 -10.29
C ALA A 105 -36.37 4.91 -10.05
N LEU A 106 -35.49 3.93 -10.25
CA LEU A 106 -34.06 4.02 -9.96
C LEU A 106 -33.30 4.50 -11.20
N GLN A 107 -33.32 5.81 -11.43
CA GLN A 107 -32.78 6.47 -12.62
C GLN A 107 -31.66 7.47 -12.29
N ASP A 108 -31.31 7.62 -11.01
CA ASP A 108 -30.23 8.49 -10.56
C ASP A 108 -29.53 7.94 -9.31
N SER A 109 -28.43 8.58 -8.93
CA SER A 109 -27.63 8.19 -7.76
C SER A 109 -28.42 8.30 -6.45
N ALA A 110 -29.24 9.34 -6.27
CA ALA A 110 -29.95 9.59 -5.02
C ALA A 110 -31.03 8.55 -4.73
N SER A 111 -31.85 8.23 -5.74
CA SER A 111 -32.88 7.18 -5.66
C SER A 111 -32.26 5.80 -5.45
N THR A 112 -31.19 5.49 -6.17
CA THR A 112 -30.44 4.22 -6.02
C THR A 112 -29.84 4.11 -4.63
N ASP A 113 -29.21 5.17 -4.12
CA ASP A 113 -28.60 5.21 -2.79
C ASP A 113 -29.64 5.06 -1.67
N ALA A 114 -30.78 5.75 -1.77
CA ALA A 114 -31.86 5.64 -0.79
C ALA A 114 -32.45 4.22 -0.73
N PHE A 115 -32.61 3.58 -1.89
CA PHE A 115 -33.09 2.20 -1.98
C PHE A 115 -32.09 1.22 -1.36
N LEU A 116 -30.81 1.29 -1.75
CA LEU A 116 -29.77 0.40 -1.21
C LEU A 116 -29.41 0.69 0.25
N GLY A 117 -29.68 1.90 0.74
CA GLY A 117 -29.50 2.29 2.14
C GLY A 117 -30.56 1.73 3.09
N SER A 118 -31.58 1.05 2.56
CA SER A 118 -32.72 0.52 3.33
C SER A 118 -32.93 -0.99 3.09
N PRO A 119 -31.93 -1.85 3.31
CA PRO A 119 -32.01 -3.27 2.94
C PRO A 119 -33.07 -4.07 3.72
N ASP A 120 -33.48 -3.60 4.90
CA ASP A 120 -34.53 -4.23 5.70
C ASP A 120 -35.95 -3.85 5.24
N ALA A 121 -36.09 -2.89 4.32
CA ALA A 121 -37.39 -2.45 3.81
C ALA A 121 -38.09 -3.54 2.99
N ASP A 122 -39.42 -3.54 3.01
CA ASP A 122 -40.23 -4.53 2.28
C ASP A 122 -39.98 -4.49 0.76
N ASP A 123 -39.78 -3.30 0.19
CA ASP A 123 -39.49 -3.14 -1.25
C ASP A 123 -38.19 -3.81 -1.65
N PHE A 124 -37.14 -3.66 -0.84
CA PHE A 124 -35.84 -4.30 -1.07
C PHE A 124 -35.97 -5.83 -1.01
N ARG A 125 -36.54 -6.35 0.09
CA ARG A 125 -36.78 -7.79 0.27
C ARG A 125 -37.64 -8.38 -0.85
N THR A 126 -38.67 -7.65 -1.27
CA THR A 126 -39.54 -8.06 -2.37
C THR A 126 -38.77 -8.17 -3.67
N LEU A 127 -37.97 -7.16 -4.04
CA LEU A 127 -37.18 -7.22 -5.27
C LEU A 127 -36.13 -8.34 -5.23
N MET A 128 -35.45 -8.51 -4.10
CA MET A 128 -34.38 -9.50 -3.93
C MET A 128 -34.86 -10.96 -3.96
N ALA A 129 -36.17 -11.21 -3.79
CA ALA A 129 -36.73 -12.55 -3.96
C ALA A 129 -36.49 -13.14 -5.37
N ARG A 130 -36.18 -12.32 -6.38
CA ARG A 130 -35.79 -12.79 -7.72
C ARG A 130 -34.46 -13.55 -7.73
N GLN A 131 -33.57 -13.33 -6.76
CA GLN A 131 -32.30 -14.03 -6.61
C GLN A 131 -32.30 -15.08 -5.49
N GLU A 132 -33.45 -15.39 -4.88
CA GLU A 132 -33.52 -16.27 -3.72
C GLU A 132 -32.84 -17.63 -3.95
N HIS A 133 -33.03 -18.23 -5.12
CA HIS A 133 -32.43 -19.52 -5.47
C HIS A 133 -30.91 -19.44 -5.55
N TYR A 134 -30.35 -18.44 -6.23
CA TYR A 134 -28.91 -18.19 -6.24
C TYR A 134 -28.36 -17.98 -4.83
N ARG A 135 -29.01 -17.12 -4.02
CA ARG A 135 -28.53 -16.78 -2.67
C ARG A 135 -28.59 -17.98 -1.74
N SER A 136 -29.62 -18.82 -1.86
CA SER A 136 -29.73 -20.09 -1.12
C SER A 136 -28.64 -21.08 -1.51
N PHE A 137 -28.39 -21.24 -2.81
CA PHE A 137 -27.27 -22.03 -3.33
C PHE A 137 -25.93 -21.52 -2.79
N GLN A 138 -25.67 -20.21 -2.92
CA GLN A 138 -24.42 -19.59 -2.49
C GLN A 138 -24.17 -19.78 -0.99
N LYS A 139 -25.22 -19.58 -0.16
CA LYS A 139 -25.13 -19.76 1.29
C LYS A 139 -24.87 -21.20 1.70
N SER A 140 -25.47 -22.16 1.00
CA SER A 140 -25.38 -23.58 1.37
C SER A 140 -24.14 -24.28 0.81
N TYR A 141 -23.79 -24.06 -0.46
CA TYR A 141 -22.59 -24.66 -1.08
C TYR A 141 -21.31 -24.11 -0.45
N PHE A 142 -21.28 -22.82 -0.11
CA PHE A 142 -20.10 -22.16 0.45
C PHE A 142 -20.22 -21.85 1.94
N ALA A 143 -20.96 -22.66 2.70
CA ALA A 143 -21.18 -22.44 4.13
C ALA A 143 -19.87 -22.37 4.95
N ASN A 144 -18.80 -22.99 4.47
CA ASN A 144 -17.49 -23.01 5.11
C ASN A 144 -16.52 -21.94 4.58
N GLN A 145 -16.93 -21.11 3.61
CA GLN A 145 -16.08 -20.03 3.12
C GLN A 145 -16.27 -18.77 3.99
N GLU A 146 -15.18 -18.22 4.50
CA GLU A 146 -15.20 -16.96 5.22
C GLU A 146 -15.50 -15.79 4.27
N ARG A 147 -16.65 -15.14 4.49
CA ARG A 147 -17.09 -13.97 3.72
C ARG A 147 -17.73 -12.95 4.65
N ILE A 148 -17.40 -11.69 4.45
CA ILE A 148 -18.03 -10.56 5.12
C ILE A 148 -19.01 -9.94 4.11
N PRO A 149 -20.33 -10.09 4.28
CA PRO A 149 -21.30 -9.49 3.37
C PRO A 149 -21.30 -7.96 3.53
N THR A 150 -21.64 -7.25 2.45
CA THR A 150 -21.97 -5.82 2.55
C THR A 150 -23.28 -5.64 3.34
N PRO A 151 -23.53 -4.46 3.95
CA PRO A 151 -24.77 -4.21 4.68
C PRO A 151 -26.05 -4.44 3.87
N ASP A 152 -26.01 -4.16 2.56
CA ASP A 152 -27.11 -4.43 1.62
C ASP A 152 -27.25 -5.91 1.22
N GLY A 153 -26.28 -6.77 1.55
CA GLY A 153 -26.27 -8.19 1.21
C GLY A 153 -26.04 -8.48 -0.29
N LEU A 154 -25.78 -7.47 -1.12
CA LEU A 154 -25.56 -7.65 -2.55
C LEU A 154 -24.12 -8.06 -2.85
N GLY A 155 -23.14 -7.56 -2.10
CA GLY A 155 -21.73 -7.90 -2.24
C GLY A 155 -21.15 -8.63 -1.04
N TYR A 156 -19.87 -9.01 -1.15
CA TYR A 156 -19.08 -9.55 -0.04
C TYR A 156 -17.58 -9.31 -0.23
N VAL A 157 -16.85 -9.43 0.87
CA VAL A 157 -15.39 -9.47 0.90
C VAL A 157 -14.92 -10.79 1.49
N ALA A 158 -14.02 -11.47 0.80
CA ALA A 158 -13.27 -12.61 1.32
C ALA A 158 -11.78 -12.29 1.36
N ARG A 159 -11.04 -12.95 2.24
CA ARG A 159 -9.60 -12.72 2.42
C ARG A 159 -8.86 -14.04 2.38
N LEU A 160 -7.68 -14.02 1.78
CA LEU A 160 -6.78 -15.16 1.78
C LEU A 160 -5.32 -14.70 1.77
N ILE A 161 -4.44 -15.58 2.24
CA ILE A 161 -3.00 -15.36 2.23
C ILE A 161 -2.37 -16.47 1.38
N VAL A 162 -1.61 -16.08 0.37
CA VAL A 162 -0.86 -17.01 -0.48
C VAL A 162 0.62 -16.64 -0.40
N ASP A 163 1.42 -17.51 0.19
CA ASP A 163 2.88 -17.32 0.37
C ASP A 163 3.25 -15.93 0.91
N GLY A 164 2.56 -15.53 1.99
CA GLY A 164 2.75 -14.24 2.64
C GLY A 164 2.05 -13.06 1.98
N VAL A 165 1.50 -13.20 0.77
CA VAL A 165 0.74 -12.13 0.09
C VAL A 165 -0.72 -12.17 0.54
N ARG A 166 -1.15 -11.13 1.26
CA ARG A 166 -2.56 -10.88 1.61
C ARG A 166 -3.36 -10.41 0.39
N ILE A 167 -4.46 -11.09 0.10
CA ILE A 167 -5.37 -10.80 -1.01
C ILE A 167 -6.78 -10.59 -0.46
N ALA A 168 -7.46 -9.54 -0.93
CA ALA A 168 -8.89 -9.36 -0.74
C ALA A 168 -9.64 -9.65 -2.05
N ILE A 169 -10.66 -10.50 -1.97
CA ILE A 169 -11.61 -10.76 -3.05
C ILE A 169 -12.87 -9.97 -2.77
N VAL A 170 -13.25 -9.07 -3.69
CA VAL A 170 -14.43 -8.22 -3.58
C VAL A 170 -15.46 -8.70 -4.60
N GLY A 171 -16.47 -9.43 -4.12
CA GLY A 171 -17.60 -9.88 -4.93
C GLY A 171 -18.70 -8.84 -4.96
N LEU A 172 -19.07 -8.37 -6.14
CA LEU A 172 -20.13 -7.40 -6.37
C LEU A 172 -21.26 -8.06 -7.16
N ASP A 173 -22.51 -7.75 -6.79
CA ASP A 173 -23.67 -8.11 -7.58
C ASP A 173 -24.03 -6.92 -8.49
N THR A 174 -23.73 -7.09 -9.78
CA THR A 174 -24.11 -6.17 -10.86
C THR A 174 -25.43 -6.57 -11.51
N ALA A 175 -26.06 -7.65 -11.06
CA ALA A 175 -27.22 -8.29 -11.66
C ALA A 175 -28.52 -8.09 -10.85
N TRP A 176 -28.47 -7.60 -9.61
CA TRP A 176 -29.66 -7.44 -8.76
C TRP A 176 -30.85 -6.70 -9.40
N LEU A 177 -30.59 -5.78 -10.35
CA LEU A 177 -31.59 -5.07 -11.15
C LEU A 177 -31.57 -5.42 -12.65
N ALA A 178 -31.05 -6.59 -13.02
CA ALA A 178 -30.98 -7.04 -14.42
C ALA A 178 -32.29 -7.70 -14.89
N ASN A 179 -32.51 -7.66 -16.20
CA ASN A 179 -33.59 -8.33 -16.92
C ASN A 179 -33.07 -9.50 -17.77
N GLY A 180 -31.83 -9.44 -18.24
CA GLY A 180 -31.25 -10.24 -19.30
C GLY A 180 -31.45 -9.63 -20.71
N GLY A 181 -30.51 -9.94 -21.60
CA GLY A 181 -30.58 -9.56 -23.02
C GLY A 181 -30.34 -8.07 -23.27
N ILE A 182 -30.77 -7.59 -24.45
CA ILE A 182 -30.50 -6.23 -24.92
C ILE A 182 -31.12 -5.13 -24.04
N ASP A 183 -32.13 -5.48 -23.25
CA ASP A 183 -32.81 -4.55 -22.34
C ASP A 183 -31.95 -4.11 -21.15
N ASP A 184 -30.80 -4.76 -20.92
CA ASP A 184 -29.87 -4.38 -19.84
C ASP A 184 -28.81 -3.38 -20.29
N HIS A 185 -28.56 -3.27 -21.60
CA HIS A 185 -27.48 -2.43 -22.13
C HIS A 185 -27.65 -0.97 -21.70
N MET A 186 -26.65 -0.41 -21.00
CA MET A 186 -26.62 0.96 -20.45
C MET A 186 -27.72 1.26 -19.43
N LYS A 187 -28.33 0.23 -18.86
CA LYS A 187 -29.40 0.37 -17.88
C LYS A 187 -29.11 -0.36 -16.57
N LEU A 188 -28.06 -1.16 -16.49
CA LEU A 188 -27.68 -1.88 -15.27
C LEU A 188 -27.22 -0.93 -14.16
N LEU A 189 -27.39 -1.37 -12.91
CA LEU A 189 -26.93 -0.66 -11.72
C LEU A 189 -26.11 -1.60 -10.85
N LEU A 190 -24.97 -1.10 -10.38
CA LEU A 190 -24.20 -1.64 -9.27
C LEU A 190 -24.62 -0.93 -7.97
N GLY A 191 -24.76 0.40 -8.04
CA GLY A 191 -24.97 1.28 -6.90
C GLY A 191 -23.66 1.58 -6.16
N GLU A 192 -23.24 2.84 -6.18
CA GLU A 192 -22.00 3.29 -5.54
C GLU A 192 -21.90 2.91 -4.05
N ARG A 193 -23.03 2.87 -3.32
CA ARG A 193 -23.10 2.42 -1.92
C ARG A 193 -22.57 1.00 -1.74
N GLN A 194 -23.02 0.05 -2.59
CA GLN A 194 -22.57 -1.33 -2.56
C GLN A 194 -21.04 -1.41 -2.69
N LEU A 195 -20.51 -0.69 -3.69
CA LEU A 195 -19.08 -0.67 -3.99
C LEU A 195 -18.27 -0.04 -2.86
N LEU A 196 -18.72 1.09 -2.31
CA LEU A 196 -18.04 1.77 -1.20
C LEU A 196 -17.97 0.90 0.05
N ASN A 197 -19.08 0.27 0.41
CA ASN A 197 -19.14 -0.64 1.55
C ASN A 197 -18.17 -1.81 1.35
N ALA A 198 -18.17 -2.43 0.18
CA ALA A 198 -17.28 -3.55 -0.11
C ALA A 198 -15.80 -3.14 -0.11
N LEU A 199 -15.46 -1.97 -0.67
CA LEU A 199 -14.08 -1.48 -0.67
C LEU A 199 -13.60 -1.07 0.72
N SER A 200 -14.46 -0.42 1.54
CA SER A 200 -14.14 -0.12 2.94
C SER A 200 -13.88 -1.41 3.71
N LEU A 201 -14.76 -2.40 3.62
CA LEU A 201 -14.55 -3.73 4.21
C LEU A 201 -13.27 -4.42 3.76
N ALA A 202 -12.80 -4.16 2.53
CA ALA A 202 -11.57 -4.74 1.98
C ALA A 202 -10.30 -4.00 2.42
N VAL A 203 -10.29 -2.66 2.43
CA VAL A 203 -9.05 -1.88 2.61
C VAL A 203 -8.90 -1.28 4.01
N GLU A 204 -9.99 -1.02 4.73
CA GLU A 204 -10.00 -0.42 6.08
C GLU A 204 -9.93 -1.51 7.15
N SER A 205 -9.02 -2.48 6.97
CA SER A 205 -8.72 -3.53 7.94
C SER A 205 -7.38 -3.28 8.63
N ALA A 206 -7.23 -3.78 9.86
CA ALA A 206 -5.95 -3.76 10.57
C ALA A 206 -4.78 -4.32 9.74
N ASP A 207 -5.06 -5.34 8.92
CA ASP A 207 -4.13 -5.92 7.96
C ASP A 207 -4.56 -5.62 6.52
N PRO A 208 -4.20 -4.44 5.96
CA PRO A 208 -4.60 -4.08 4.60
C PRO A 208 -4.06 -5.11 3.58
N PRO A 209 -4.85 -5.44 2.54
CA PRO A 209 -4.44 -6.37 1.51
C PRO A 209 -3.36 -5.75 0.61
N HIS A 210 -2.42 -6.57 0.13
CA HIS A 210 -1.49 -6.14 -0.91
C HIS A 210 -2.16 -6.13 -2.28
N ILE A 211 -3.10 -7.06 -2.50
CA ILE A 211 -3.82 -7.24 -3.76
C ILE A 211 -5.31 -7.21 -3.49
N VAL A 212 -6.03 -6.43 -4.29
CA VAL A 212 -7.48 -6.34 -4.28
C VAL A 212 -7.98 -6.81 -5.65
N VAL A 213 -8.75 -7.89 -5.64
CA VAL A 213 -9.37 -8.50 -6.81
C VAL A 213 -10.87 -8.27 -6.72
N ALA A 214 -11.39 -7.33 -7.51
CA ALA A 214 -12.82 -7.13 -7.61
C ALA A 214 -13.41 -8.03 -8.69
N MET A 215 -14.67 -8.41 -8.53
CA MET A 215 -15.41 -9.11 -9.56
C MET A 215 -16.88 -8.69 -9.56
N GLY A 216 -17.44 -8.56 -10.75
CA GLY A 216 -18.84 -8.31 -11.04
C GLY A 216 -19.18 -9.03 -12.35
N HIS A 217 -20.42 -9.47 -12.55
CA HIS A 217 -20.74 -10.23 -13.76
C HIS A 217 -20.66 -9.34 -15.00
N HIS A 218 -21.19 -8.12 -14.90
CA HIS A 218 -21.26 -7.20 -16.03
C HIS A 218 -19.98 -6.35 -16.14
N PRO A 219 -19.47 -6.13 -17.37
CA PRO A 219 -18.52 -5.07 -17.65
C PRO A 219 -19.07 -3.70 -17.22
N LEU A 220 -18.23 -2.86 -16.62
CA LEU A 220 -18.65 -1.57 -16.07
C LEU A 220 -19.24 -0.61 -17.11
N HIS A 221 -18.89 -0.78 -18.39
CA HIS A 221 -19.41 0.05 -19.47
C HIS A 221 -20.90 -0.18 -19.76
N LEU A 222 -21.51 -1.27 -19.26
CA LEU A 222 -22.94 -1.55 -19.39
C LEU A 222 -23.80 -0.92 -18.29
N LEU A 223 -23.18 -0.34 -17.26
CA LEU A 223 -23.87 0.39 -16.20
C LEU A 223 -24.42 1.73 -16.72
N GLN A 224 -25.47 2.23 -16.06
CA GLN A 224 -25.98 3.58 -16.31
C GLN A 224 -24.89 4.64 -16.10
N ASP A 225 -24.91 5.72 -16.88
CA ASP A 225 -23.85 6.73 -16.91
C ASP A 225 -23.50 7.35 -15.55
N PHE A 226 -24.49 7.56 -14.68
CA PHE A 226 -24.25 8.13 -13.35
C PHE A 226 -23.50 7.15 -12.44
N ASP A 227 -23.81 5.85 -12.54
CA ASP A 227 -23.26 4.79 -11.71
C ASP A 227 -21.92 4.30 -12.26
N ARG A 228 -21.80 4.16 -13.58
CA ARG A 228 -20.57 3.79 -14.30
C ARG A 228 -19.40 4.65 -13.88
N ARG A 229 -19.56 5.98 -13.90
CA ARG A 229 -18.45 6.91 -13.66
C ARG A 229 -17.91 6.77 -12.24
N ALA A 230 -18.78 6.58 -11.25
CA ALA A 230 -18.39 6.35 -9.87
C ALA A 230 -17.71 4.98 -9.72
N ALA A 231 -18.31 3.94 -10.28
CA ALA A 231 -17.79 2.57 -10.22
C ALA A 231 -16.40 2.46 -10.85
N LEU A 232 -16.23 2.98 -12.07
CA LEU A 232 -14.97 2.94 -12.81
C LEU A 232 -13.83 3.59 -12.03
N ARG A 233 -14.01 4.84 -11.58
CA ARG A 233 -12.96 5.56 -10.82
C ARG A 233 -12.53 4.82 -9.56
N ARG A 234 -13.48 4.21 -8.84
CA ARG A 234 -13.21 3.52 -7.58
C ARG A 234 -12.53 2.18 -7.80
N ILE A 235 -12.99 1.41 -8.79
CA ILE A 235 -12.37 0.13 -9.15
C ILE A 235 -10.96 0.38 -9.70
N GLU A 236 -10.78 1.32 -10.63
CA GLU A 236 -9.46 1.66 -11.17
C GLU A 236 -8.49 2.20 -10.12
N GLY A 237 -9.00 2.93 -9.12
CA GLY A 237 -8.17 3.53 -8.07
C GLY A 237 -7.90 2.65 -6.85
N LYS A 238 -8.70 1.61 -6.59
CA LYS A 238 -8.59 0.76 -5.38
C LYS A 238 -8.39 -0.73 -5.67
N CYS A 239 -8.54 -1.18 -6.91
CA CYS A 239 -8.40 -2.57 -7.29
C CYS A 239 -7.20 -2.79 -8.22
N HIS A 240 -6.64 -3.99 -8.17
CA HIS A 240 -5.57 -4.42 -9.07
C HIS A 240 -6.14 -5.22 -10.26
N PHE A 241 -7.28 -5.86 -10.03
CA PHE A 241 -8.03 -6.63 -11.01
C PHE A 241 -9.53 -6.35 -10.89
N TYR A 242 -10.22 -6.32 -12.02
CA TYR A 242 -11.68 -6.41 -12.11
C TYR A 242 -12.04 -7.57 -13.05
N HIS A 243 -12.60 -8.63 -12.51
CA HIS A 243 -13.03 -9.81 -13.28
C HIS A 243 -14.52 -9.72 -13.63
N CYS A 244 -14.85 -9.99 -14.88
CA CYS A 244 -16.24 -10.06 -15.34
C CYS A 244 -16.47 -11.12 -16.43
N GLY A 245 -17.74 -11.33 -16.79
CA GLY A 245 -18.19 -12.22 -17.86
C GLY A 245 -19.11 -11.48 -18.82
N HIS A 246 -20.28 -12.07 -19.12
CA HIS A 246 -21.41 -11.51 -19.88
C HIS A 246 -21.17 -11.29 -21.38
N LEU A 247 -19.96 -10.92 -21.81
CA LEU A 247 -19.67 -10.64 -23.22
C LEU A 247 -19.58 -11.90 -24.08
N HIS A 248 -19.52 -13.08 -23.45
CA HIS A 248 -19.32 -14.41 -24.05
C HIS A 248 -18.00 -14.59 -24.83
N GLU A 249 -17.35 -13.50 -25.23
CA GLU A 249 -16.01 -13.47 -25.83
C GLU A 249 -15.00 -12.89 -24.83
N PRO A 250 -13.77 -13.43 -24.80
CA PRO A 250 -12.72 -12.92 -23.93
C PRO A 250 -12.28 -11.53 -24.38
N GLU A 251 -12.16 -10.62 -23.42
CA GLU A 251 -11.64 -9.27 -23.64
C GLU A 251 -10.83 -8.79 -22.42
N GLU A 252 -9.65 -8.25 -22.68
CA GLU A 252 -8.80 -7.67 -21.63
C GLU A 252 -8.57 -6.17 -21.87
N ARG A 253 -8.73 -5.38 -20.82
CA ARG A 253 -8.53 -3.93 -20.87
C ARG A 253 -7.78 -3.46 -19.62
N ALA A 254 -6.61 -2.86 -19.80
CA ALA A 254 -5.93 -2.16 -18.71
C ALA A 254 -6.52 -0.76 -18.53
N GLY A 255 -7.04 -0.45 -17.34
CA GLY A 255 -7.49 0.87 -16.96
C GLY A 255 -6.29 1.78 -16.76
N GLY A 256 -6.01 2.64 -17.75
CA GLY A 256 -4.76 3.41 -17.83
C GLY A 256 -3.55 2.52 -18.17
N GLN A 257 -2.53 3.10 -18.82
CA GLN A 257 -1.29 2.37 -19.14
C GLN A 257 -0.32 2.27 -17.95
N THR A 258 -0.76 2.57 -16.73
CA THR A 258 0.13 2.64 -15.57
C THR A 258 0.20 1.28 -14.83
N PRO A 259 1.39 0.83 -14.39
CA PRO A 259 1.55 -0.41 -13.64
C PRO A 259 0.72 -0.51 -12.35
N GLY A 260 0.38 0.62 -11.72
CA GLY A 260 -0.48 0.67 -10.54
C GLY A 260 -1.99 0.63 -10.82
N GLY A 261 -2.40 0.59 -12.10
CA GLY A 261 -3.81 0.57 -12.50
C GLY A 261 -4.46 -0.81 -12.44
N CYS A 262 -5.79 -0.82 -12.38
CA CYS A 262 -6.61 -2.03 -12.45
C CYS A 262 -6.61 -2.64 -13.86
N VAL A 263 -6.41 -3.96 -13.97
CA VAL A 263 -6.66 -4.69 -15.22
C VAL A 263 -8.07 -5.29 -15.17
N THR A 264 -8.90 -4.93 -16.14
CA THR A 264 -10.18 -5.59 -16.38
C THR A 264 -9.95 -6.84 -17.22
N VAL A 265 -10.42 -7.98 -16.70
CA VAL A 265 -10.37 -9.28 -17.37
C VAL A 265 -11.81 -9.74 -17.57
N ALA A 266 -12.30 -9.67 -18.80
CA ALA A 266 -13.55 -10.32 -19.21
C ALA A 266 -13.21 -11.70 -19.76
N THR A 267 -13.65 -12.76 -19.09
CA THR A 267 -13.52 -14.11 -19.63
C THR A 267 -14.70 -14.41 -20.54
N GLY A 268 -14.47 -15.19 -21.59
CA GLY A 268 -15.55 -15.64 -22.47
C GLY A 268 -16.39 -16.73 -21.81
N ALA A 269 -17.48 -17.12 -22.46
CA ALA A 269 -18.41 -18.08 -21.87
C ALA A 269 -17.78 -19.46 -21.73
N SER A 270 -17.89 -20.05 -20.55
CA SER A 270 -17.45 -21.43 -20.30
C SER A 270 -18.35 -22.46 -20.98
N PHE A 271 -19.60 -22.09 -21.23
CA PHE A 271 -20.47 -22.83 -22.15
C PHE A 271 -21.58 -21.94 -22.71
N GLU A 272 -21.66 -21.84 -24.03
CA GLU A 272 -22.82 -21.28 -24.73
C GLU A 272 -23.51 -22.37 -25.58
N THR A 273 -22.74 -23.02 -26.45
CA THR A 273 -23.15 -24.23 -27.16
C THR A 273 -21.94 -25.14 -27.37
N ARG A 274 -22.16 -26.39 -27.80
CA ARG A 274 -21.07 -27.29 -28.18
C ARG A 274 -20.21 -26.77 -29.35
N GLN A 275 -20.75 -25.86 -30.18
CA GLN A 275 -20.07 -25.32 -31.36
C GLN A 275 -19.51 -23.91 -31.13
N SER A 276 -19.80 -23.29 -29.99
CA SER A 276 -19.30 -21.96 -29.64
C SER A 276 -17.82 -22.00 -29.26
N HIS A 277 -17.19 -20.83 -29.25
CA HIS A 277 -15.81 -20.64 -28.77
C HIS A 277 -15.75 -20.64 -27.24
N ASN A 278 -16.17 -21.72 -26.59
CA ASN A 278 -16.21 -21.78 -25.13
C ASN A 278 -14.80 -21.57 -24.54
N THR A 279 -14.66 -20.78 -23.49
CA THR A 279 -13.36 -20.44 -22.90
C THR A 279 -13.33 -20.51 -21.39
N TYR A 280 -12.12 -20.61 -20.86
CA TYR A 280 -11.79 -20.24 -19.49
C TYR A 280 -10.42 -19.54 -19.49
N SER A 281 -10.11 -18.80 -18.43
CA SER A 281 -8.83 -18.10 -18.30
C SER A 281 -8.03 -18.60 -17.10
N PHE A 282 -6.71 -18.68 -17.28
CA PHE A 282 -5.74 -18.90 -16.21
C PHE A 282 -4.99 -17.60 -15.98
N VAL A 283 -5.07 -17.05 -14.78
CA VAL A 283 -4.46 -15.77 -14.41
C VAL A 283 -3.32 -16.02 -13.45
N ARG A 284 -2.18 -15.38 -13.69
CA ARG A 284 -0.98 -15.48 -12.88
C ARG A 284 -0.50 -14.10 -12.46
N LEU A 285 -0.14 -13.96 -11.20
CA LEU A 285 0.45 -12.77 -10.62
C LEU A 285 1.85 -13.13 -10.09
N ASP A 286 2.89 -12.57 -10.70
CA ASP A 286 4.27 -12.67 -10.23
C ASP A 286 4.75 -11.29 -9.77
N LEU A 287 4.68 -11.06 -8.47
CA LEU A 287 5.12 -9.80 -7.87
C LEU A 287 6.63 -9.61 -7.93
N ARG A 288 7.44 -10.69 -7.94
CA ARG A 288 8.90 -10.59 -8.07
C ARG A 288 9.31 -10.13 -9.47
N GLN A 289 8.55 -10.53 -10.48
CA GLN A 289 8.74 -10.07 -11.86
C GLN A 289 7.90 -8.82 -12.21
N ALA A 290 7.08 -8.33 -11.26
CA ALA A 290 6.12 -7.25 -11.48
C ALA A 290 5.26 -7.48 -12.73
N GLU A 291 4.75 -8.71 -12.90
CA GLU A 291 3.99 -9.15 -14.06
C GLU A 291 2.65 -9.81 -13.67
N ARG A 292 1.62 -9.50 -14.45
CA ARG A 292 0.32 -10.17 -14.50
C ARG A 292 0.23 -10.87 -15.84
N THR A 293 -0.08 -12.16 -15.86
CA THR A 293 -0.27 -12.93 -17.09
C THR A 293 -1.72 -13.42 -17.14
N ILE A 294 -2.41 -13.20 -18.25
CA ILE A 294 -3.73 -13.77 -18.53
C ILE A 294 -3.58 -14.72 -19.72
N ALA A 295 -3.83 -16.00 -19.50
CA ALA A 295 -3.81 -17.03 -20.53
C ALA A 295 -5.23 -17.54 -20.77
N THR A 296 -5.74 -17.36 -21.99
CA THR A 296 -7.09 -17.78 -22.37
C THR A 296 -7.04 -19.11 -23.11
N HIS A 297 -7.85 -20.06 -22.65
CA HIS A 297 -7.99 -21.40 -23.20
C HIS A 297 -9.35 -21.52 -23.86
N ARG A 298 -9.38 -22.02 -25.09
CA ARG A 298 -10.59 -22.12 -25.91
C ARG A 298 -10.84 -23.55 -26.35
N TYR A 299 -12.09 -23.97 -26.23
CA TYR A 299 -12.58 -25.25 -26.71
C TYR A 299 -12.56 -25.29 -28.24
N SER A 300 -12.00 -26.36 -28.80
CA SER A 300 -12.07 -26.69 -30.22
C SER A 300 -13.11 -27.78 -30.41
N PRO A 301 -14.28 -27.48 -31.03
CA PRO A 301 -15.30 -28.49 -31.28
C PRO A 301 -14.83 -29.65 -32.18
N GLY A 302 -13.86 -29.39 -33.06
CA GLY A 302 -13.25 -30.39 -33.94
C GLY A 302 -12.36 -31.37 -33.19
N ASP A 303 -11.61 -30.88 -32.21
CA ASP A 303 -10.66 -31.71 -31.43
C ASP A 303 -11.30 -32.28 -30.17
N GLY A 304 -12.40 -31.70 -29.70
CA GLY A 304 -13.03 -32.06 -28.44
C GLY A 304 -12.20 -31.67 -27.21
N ALA A 305 -11.28 -30.70 -27.34
CA ALA A 305 -10.32 -30.33 -26.30
C ALA A 305 -10.14 -28.80 -26.20
N PHE A 306 -9.65 -28.34 -25.05
CA PHE A 306 -9.26 -26.93 -24.86
C PHE A 306 -7.80 -26.72 -25.27
N ASN A 307 -7.54 -25.60 -25.96
CA ASN A 307 -6.20 -25.20 -26.38
C ASN A 307 -5.90 -23.77 -25.92
N SER A 308 -4.63 -23.46 -25.63
CA SER A 308 -4.21 -22.08 -25.35
C SER A 308 -4.31 -21.24 -26.62
N VAL A 309 -5.04 -20.12 -26.58
CA VAL A 309 -5.26 -19.27 -27.77
C VAL A 309 -4.75 -17.84 -27.63
N ALA A 310 -4.60 -17.34 -26.40
CA ALA A 310 -4.04 -16.02 -26.14
C ALA A 310 -3.25 -16.03 -24.84
N THR A 311 -2.17 -15.26 -24.78
CA THR A 311 -1.45 -14.96 -23.54
C THR A 311 -1.05 -13.50 -23.56
N GLN A 312 -1.56 -12.74 -22.61
CA GLN A 312 -1.28 -11.32 -22.46
C GLN A 312 -0.56 -11.06 -21.15
N ARG A 313 0.29 -10.04 -21.15
CA ARG A 313 1.14 -9.69 -20.02
C ARG A 313 1.00 -8.20 -19.72
N TYR A 314 0.86 -7.89 -18.44
CA TYR A 314 0.72 -6.53 -17.93
C TYR A 314 1.68 -6.33 -16.76
N ARG A 315 2.31 -5.17 -16.67
CA ARG A 315 3.11 -4.81 -15.49
C ARG A 315 2.21 -4.64 -14.27
N ILE A 316 2.70 -4.89 -13.07
CA ILE A 316 1.98 -4.55 -11.83
C ILE A 316 2.91 -3.91 -10.81
N GLU A 317 2.40 -2.89 -10.15
CA GLU A 317 2.98 -2.32 -8.96
C GLU A 317 1.95 -2.29 -7.82
N VAL A 318 2.36 -2.78 -6.64
CA VAL A 318 1.52 -2.74 -5.43
C VAL A 318 1.87 -1.52 -4.58
N GLN A 319 0.99 -1.09 -3.69
CA GLN A 319 1.29 0.00 -2.76
C GLN A 319 2.08 -0.50 -1.54
N PRO A 320 3.03 0.28 -1.00
CA PRO A 320 3.70 -0.05 0.26
C PRO A 320 2.71 -0.05 1.42
N ILE A 321 2.81 -1.04 2.30
CA ILE A 321 2.03 -1.09 3.54
C ILE A 321 2.78 -0.46 4.71
N ALA A 322 4.12 -0.53 4.68
CA ALA A 322 5.00 0.15 5.61
C ALA A 322 5.96 1.07 4.82
N GLN A 323 6.27 2.22 5.39
CA GLN A 323 7.26 3.15 4.83
C GLN A 323 8.66 2.73 5.24
N CYS A 324 9.51 2.42 4.27
CA CYS A 324 10.92 2.15 4.48
C CYS A 324 11.72 3.44 4.39
N ASP A 325 12.58 3.68 5.37
CA ASP A 325 13.46 4.84 5.37
C ASP A 325 14.54 4.70 4.28
N LEU A 326 14.89 5.83 3.66
CA LEU A 326 15.85 5.87 2.57
C LEU A 326 17.26 5.52 3.03
N ARG A 327 17.68 6.01 4.20
CA ARG A 327 18.99 5.73 4.77
C ARG A 327 19.08 4.27 5.20
N GLU A 328 18.06 3.77 5.88
CA GLU A 328 17.98 2.38 6.31
C GLU A 328 18.13 1.42 5.12
N LEU A 329 17.41 1.66 4.02
CA LEU A 329 17.54 0.83 2.81
C LEU A 329 18.93 0.96 2.18
N ALA A 330 19.51 2.16 2.12
CA ALA A 330 20.85 2.36 1.59
C ALA A 330 21.93 1.62 2.41
N GLU A 331 21.80 1.62 3.74
CA GLU A 331 22.67 0.87 4.65
C GLU A 331 22.51 -0.64 4.47
N ALA A 332 21.26 -1.12 4.33
CA ALA A 332 20.99 -2.53 4.06
C ALA A 332 21.56 -2.98 2.70
N LEU A 333 21.47 -2.16 1.66
CA LEU A 333 22.11 -2.42 0.35
C LEU A 333 23.64 -2.52 0.48
N ALA A 334 24.25 -1.66 1.30
CA ALA A 334 25.68 -1.71 1.57
C ALA A 334 26.08 -3.02 2.26
N ALA A 335 25.33 -3.39 3.30
CA ALA A 335 25.54 -4.65 4.04
C ALA A 335 25.32 -5.89 3.15
N TYR A 336 24.43 -5.80 2.16
CA TYR A 336 24.20 -6.84 1.16
C TYR A 336 25.34 -6.98 0.13
N GLY A 337 26.29 -6.03 0.09
CA GLY A 337 27.47 -6.07 -0.76
C GLY A 337 27.42 -5.14 -1.98
N ILE A 338 26.47 -4.20 -2.04
CA ILE A 338 26.46 -3.16 -3.07
C ILE A 338 27.49 -2.08 -2.71
N SER A 339 28.36 -1.72 -3.65
CA SER A 339 29.53 -0.86 -3.38
C SER A 339 29.39 0.59 -3.85
N SER A 340 28.40 0.91 -4.69
CA SER A 340 28.25 2.25 -5.25
C SER A 340 26.79 2.64 -5.45
N HIS A 341 26.53 3.96 -5.51
CA HIS A 341 25.22 4.55 -5.80
C HIS A 341 24.08 4.06 -4.89
N LEU A 342 24.39 3.80 -3.61
CA LEU A 342 23.49 3.18 -2.65
C LEU A 342 22.21 3.99 -2.43
N TYR A 343 22.34 5.30 -2.21
CA TYR A 343 21.20 6.17 -1.94
C TYR A 343 20.37 6.39 -3.20
N TYR A 344 21.01 6.49 -4.36
CA TYR A 344 20.30 6.55 -5.63
C TYR A 344 19.48 5.27 -5.89
N LEU A 345 20.08 4.09 -5.70
CA LEU A 345 19.37 2.82 -5.87
C LEU A 345 18.23 2.68 -4.85
N ALA A 346 18.47 3.00 -3.59
CA ALA A 346 17.43 3.01 -2.57
C ALA A 346 16.29 4.00 -2.93
N ALA A 347 16.62 5.20 -3.39
CA ALA A 347 15.64 6.20 -3.81
C ALA A 347 14.81 5.76 -5.03
N LEU A 348 15.41 5.02 -5.96
CA LEU A 348 14.65 4.37 -7.03
C LEU A 348 13.72 3.29 -6.48
N LEU A 349 14.16 2.45 -5.54
CA LEU A 349 13.31 1.40 -4.96
C LEU A 349 12.17 1.94 -4.08
N LEU A 350 12.28 3.19 -3.61
CA LEU A 350 11.28 3.88 -2.79
C LEU A 350 10.45 4.92 -3.58
N ASP A 351 10.57 4.96 -4.91
CA ASP A 351 9.89 5.94 -5.79
C ASP A 351 10.21 7.42 -5.51
N MET A 352 11.25 7.69 -4.73
CA MET A 352 11.73 9.06 -4.50
C MET A 352 12.46 9.62 -5.71
N LYS A 353 12.91 8.73 -6.61
CA LYS A 353 13.48 9.07 -7.92
C LYS A 353 12.88 8.16 -8.99
N ALA A 354 12.74 8.69 -10.21
CA ALA A 354 12.10 8.00 -11.34
C ALA A 354 12.97 7.91 -12.59
N GLU A 355 14.14 8.55 -12.58
CA GLU A 355 15.04 8.59 -13.72
C GLU A 355 16.07 7.48 -13.66
N VAL A 356 16.21 6.73 -14.74
CA VAL A 356 17.19 5.66 -14.93
C VAL A 356 18.10 5.97 -16.13
N PRO A 357 19.31 5.39 -16.22
CA PRO A 357 20.17 5.56 -17.39
C PRO A 357 19.57 4.88 -18.62
N VAL A 358 19.33 5.65 -19.68
CA VAL A 358 18.84 5.19 -20.99
C VAL A 358 19.91 5.47 -22.05
N PRO A 359 20.23 4.52 -22.94
CA PRO A 359 21.20 4.74 -24.02
C PRO A 359 20.78 5.89 -24.94
N THR A 360 21.72 6.77 -25.28
CA THR A 360 21.50 7.90 -26.20
C THR A 360 22.75 8.11 -27.05
N GLY A 361 22.74 7.60 -28.29
CA GLY A 361 23.91 7.62 -29.16
C GLY A 361 25.04 6.74 -28.61
N ALA A 362 26.20 7.34 -28.35
CA ALA A 362 27.38 6.66 -27.79
C ALA A 362 27.51 6.78 -26.25
N SER A 363 26.52 7.38 -25.58
CA SER A 363 26.53 7.63 -24.13
C SER A 363 25.14 7.32 -23.52
N TYR A 364 24.90 7.74 -22.27
CA TYR A 364 23.68 7.48 -21.51
C TYR A 364 23.10 8.77 -20.94
N THR A 365 21.77 8.89 -20.96
CA THR A 365 21.05 9.99 -20.32
C THR A 365 20.12 9.48 -19.23
N MET A 366 19.90 10.30 -18.21
CA MET A 366 18.89 10.02 -17.20
C MET A 366 17.52 10.33 -17.82
N ALA A 367 16.61 9.36 -17.80
CA ALA A 367 15.28 9.51 -18.35
C ALA A 367 14.27 8.62 -17.61
N SER A 368 12.98 8.87 -17.81
CA SER A 368 11.92 8.11 -17.16
C SER A 368 11.91 6.64 -17.58
N LEU A 369 11.27 5.79 -16.77
CA LEU A 369 11.04 4.39 -17.12
C LEU A 369 10.30 4.22 -18.46
N ALA A 370 9.37 5.12 -18.80
CA ALA A 370 8.67 5.10 -20.09
C ALA A 370 9.65 5.24 -21.28
N ALA A 371 10.71 6.05 -21.14
CA ALA A 371 11.75 6.15 -22.16
C ALA A 371 12.56 4.85 -22.28
N MET A 372 12.85 4.18 -21.15
CA MET A 372 13.47 2.85 -21.11
C MET A 372 12.56 1.76 -21.71
N GLU A 373 11.25 1.87 -21.61
CA GLU A 373 10.35 0.91 -22.25
C GLU A 373 10.34 1.05 -23.78
N GLY A 374 10.59 2.25 -24.30
CA GLY A 374 10.64 2.55 -25.73
C GLY A 374 11.91 2.08 -26.46
N ILE A 375 12.99 1.73 -25.75
CA ILE A 375 14.19 1.18 -26.39
C ILE A 375 14.02 -0.31 -26.72
N GLY A 376 14.78 -0.78 -27.71
CA GLY A 376 14.83 -2.21 -28.07
C GLY A 376 15.22 -3.11 -26.91
N ASP A 377 14.98 -4.41 -27.04
CA ASP A 377 15.32 -5.36 -26.00
C ASP A 377 16.84 -5.43 -25.82
N THR A 378 17.31 -5.01 -24.66
CA THR A 378 18.73 -4.92 -24.31
C THR A 378 18.94 -5.44 -22.89
N ALA A 379 20.16 -5.90 -22.59
CA ALA A 379 20.50 -6.34 -21.24
C ALA A 379 20.19 -5.26 -20.19
N LEU A 380 20.57 -4.00 -20.47
CA LEU A 380 20.28 -2.86 -19.59
C LEU A 380 18.77 -2.68 -19.33
N LYS A 381 17.93 -2.80 -20.36
CA LYS A 381 16.47 -2.72 -20.19
C LYS A 381 15.97 -3.84 -19.27
N SER A 382 16.34 -5.09 -19.55
CA SER A 382 15.91 -6.25 -18.75
C SER A 382 16.36 -6.18 -17.29
N GLU A 383 17.60 -5.75 -17.05
CA GLU A 383 18.18 -5.62 -15.70
C GLU A 383 17.56 -4.44 -14.95
N THR A 384 17.27 -3.32 -15.62
CA THR A 384 16.56 -2.18 -15.02
C THR A 384 15.14 -2.58 -14.61
N LEU A 385 14.41 -3.29 -15.48
CA LEU A 385 13.05 -3.74 -15.18
C LEU A 385 13.02 -4.78 -14.06
N GLY A 386 14.02 -5.68 -14.00
CA GLY A 386 14.20 -6.64 -12.91
C GLY A 386 14.52 -5.95 -11.58
N PHE A 387 15.41 -4.95 -11.59
CA PHE A 387 15.70 -4.13 -10.42
C PHE A 387 14.45 -3.41 -9.91
N LEU A 388 13.70 -2.75 -10.79
CA LEU A 388 12.47 -2.04 -10.38
C LEU A 388 11.35 -2.99 -9.95
N ALA A 389 11.32 -4.23 -10.45
CA ALA A 389 10.36 -5.24 -9.98
C ALA A 389 10.59 -5.62 -8.51
N PHE A 390 11.81 -5.47 -7.99
CA PHE A 390 12.11 -5.66 -6.56
C PHE A 390 11.31 -4.72 -5.65
N ARG A 391 10.82 -3.58 -6.16
CA ARG A 391 9.91 -2.68 -5.41
C ARG A 391 8.73 -3.45 -4.82
N ASN A 392 8.09 -4.33 -5.59
CA ASN A 392 6.95 -5.10 -5.10
C ASN A 392 7.34 -6.04 -3.96
N VAL A 393 8.53 -6.63 -4.01
CA VAL A 393 9.04 -7.49 -2.94
C VAL A 393 9.19 -6.67 -1.66
N LEU A 394 9.86 -5.52 -1.76
CA LEU A 394 10.04 -4.60 -0.64
C LEU A 394 8.70 -4.16 -0.06
N ARG A 395 7.77 -3.70 -0.91
CA ARG A 395 6.44 -3.18 -0.49
C ARG A 395 5.55 -4.22 0.20
N VAL A 396 5.78 -5.52 -0.01
CA VAL A 396 5.00 -6.62 0.59
C VAL A 396 5.65 -7.19 1.85
N LEU A 397 6.99 -7.26 1.89
CA LEU A 397 7.73 -7.93 2.97
C LEU A 397 8.27 -6.95 4.02
N TYR A 398 8.55 -5.70 3.65
CA TYR A 398 9.05 -4.70 4.59
C TYR A 398 8.02 -4.42 5.70
N GLY A 399 8.51 -4.27 6.93
CA GLY A 399 7.71 -4.19 8.15
C GLY A 399 7.23 -5.56 8.68
N ARG A 400 7.53 -6.66 7.97
CA ARG A 400 7.22 -8.04 8.39
C ARG A 400 8.46 -8.92 8.45
N GLU A 401 9.47 -8.61 7.64
CA GLU A 401 10.76 -9.27 7.59
C GLU A 401 11.87 -8.21 7.61
N ASP A 402 13.04 -8.58 8.17
CA ASP A 402 14.22 -7.70 8.17
C ASP A 402 14.76 -7.48 6.75
N LEU A 403 15.19 -6.26 6.44
CA LEU A 403 15.74 -5.90 5.12
C LEU A 403 16.89 -6.82 4.69
N ALA A 404 17.76 -7.24 5.62
CA ALA A 404 18.85 -8.15 5.34
C ALA A 404 18.35 -9.52 4.83
N ALA A 405 17.28 -10.06 5.42
CA ALA A 405 16.67 -11.32 4.99
C ALA A 405 15.98 -11.17 3.63
N ILE A 406 15.26 -10.05 3.42
CA ILE A 406 14.60 -9.74 2.15
C ILE A 406 15.63 -9.68 1.01
N LEU A 407 16.73 -8.93 1.22
CA LEU A 407 17.80 -8.79 0.23
C LEU A 407 18.50 -10.13 -0.01
N ALA A 408 18.81 -10.91 1.04
CA ALA A 408 19.42 -12.23 0.90
C ALA A 408 18.57 -13.20 0.07
N ALA A 409 17.24 -13.16 0.21
CA ALA A 409 16.35 -14.07 -0.49
C ALA A 409 15.96 -13.60 -1.91
N HIS A 410 15.97 -12.29 -2.16
CA HIS A 410 15.34 -11.70 -3.35
C HIS A 410 16.17 -10.60 -4.05
N GLY A 411 17.36 -10.26 -3.55
CA GLY A 411 18.19 -9.13 -4.00
C GLY A 411 19.04 -9.38 -5.25
N ASP A 412 18.94 -10.54 -5.91
CA ASP A 412 19.75 -10.89 -7.08
C ASP A 412 19.66 -9.85 -8.21
N ALA A 413 18.44 -9.40 -8.53
CA ALA A 413 18.23 -8.38 -9.55
C ALA A 413 18.84 -7.02 -9.16
N VAL A 414 18.85 -6.71 -7.85
CA VAL A 414 19.46 -5.49 -7.32
C VAL A 414 20.98 -5.52 -7.50
N SER A 415 21.61 -6.64 -7.13
CA SER A 415 23.06 -6.83 -7.32
C SER A 415 23.47 -6.80 -8.79
N THR A 416 22.67 -7.43 -9.66
CA THR A 416 22.92 -7.48 -11.11
C THR A 416 22.89 -6.08 -11.72
N TYR A 417 21.87 -5.28 -11.40
CA TYR A 417 21.75 -3.93 -11.91
C TYR A 417 22.82 -2.98 -11.35
N ALA A 418 23.14 -3.08 -10.06
CA ALA A 418 24.21 -2.28 -9.47
C ALA A 418 25.59 -2.57 -10.10
N ALA A 419 25.87 -3.85 -10.38
CA ALA A 419 27.07 -4.26 -11.10
C ALA A 419 27.08 -3.72 -12.55
N ARG A 420 25.92 -3.73 -13.23
CA ARG A 420 25.78 -3.12 -14.56
C ARG A 420 26.10 -1.64 -14.54
N LEU A 421 25.54 -0.87 -13.60
CA LEU A 421 25.82 0.56 -13.49
C LEU A 421 27.30 0.83 -13.22
N SER A 422 27.92 0.04 -12.33
CA SER A 422 29.35 0.16 -12.03
C SER A 422 30.22 -0.06 -13.28
N ASN A 423 29.90 -1.08 -14.08
CA ASN A 423 30.60 -1.35 -15.34
C ASN A 423 30.41 -0.24 -16.37
N LEU A 424 29.20 0.32 -16.49
CA LEU A 424 28.94 1.43 -17.40
C LEU A 424 29.72 2.68 -16.98
N CYS A 425 29.72 3.03 -15.69
CA CYS A 425 30.50 4.15 -15.15
C CYS A 425 32.00 4.00 -15.40
N ALA A 426 32.54 2.79 -15.36
CA ALA A 426 33.95 2.54 -15.65
C ALA A 426 34.33 2.87 -17.11
N THR A 427 33.35 2.89 -18.02
CA THR A 427 33.56 3.15 -19.46
C THR A 427 33.02 4.51 -19.93
N ASP A 428 32.15 5.17 -19.16
CA ASP A 428 31.52 6.44 -19.50
C ASP A 428 31.59 7.42 -18.31
N ALA A 429 32.56 8.34 -18.37
CA ALA A 429 32.78 9.36 -17.36
C ALA A 429 31.61 10.37 -17.24
N SER A 430 30.87 10.60 -18.33
CA SER A 430 29.69 11.47 -18.32
C SER A 430 28.56 10.83 -17.53
N LEU A 431 28.31 9.53 -17.73
CA LEU A 431 27.35 8.77 -16.93
C LEU A 431 27.78 8.71 -15.46
N GLN A 432 29.07 8.48 -15.18
CA GLN A 432 29.59 8.49 -13.81
C GLN A 432 29.31 9.83 -13.10
N ALA A 433 29.55 10.97 -13.76
CA ALA A 433 29.25 12.28 -13.20
C ALA A 433 27.74 12.47 -12.94
N ARG A 434 26.89 12.03 -13.88
CA ARG A 434 25.42 12.11 -13.75
C ARG A 434 24.90 11.28 -12.58
N LEU A 435 25.32 10.02 -12.48
CA LEU A 435 24.92 9.14 -11.37
C LEU A 435 25.49 9.62 -10.02
N GLY A 436 26.70 10.20 -10.01
CA GLY A 436 27.26 10.86 -8.83
C GLY A 436 26.39 12.03 -8.33
N GLY A 437 25.86 12.84 -9.25
CA GLY A 437 24.88 13.88 -8.93
C GLY A 437 23.59 13.29 -8.34
N GLN A 438 23.02 12.26 -8.98
CA GLN A 438 21.80 11.61 -8.51
C GLN A 438 21.96 10.97 -7.12
N GLU A 439 23.14 10.40 -6.82
CA GLU A 439 23.53 9.87 -5.51
C GLU A 439 23.64 10.99 -4.46
N ALA A 440 24.27 12.11 -4.78
CA ALA A 440 24.40 13.26 -3.88
C ALA A 440 23.02 13.88 -3.55
N ASP A 441 22.15 13.99 -4.54
CA ASP A 441 20.77 14.43 -4.36
C ASP A 441 20.01 13.47 -3.44
N ALA A 442 20.12 12.16 -3.66
CA ALA A 442 19.45 11.15 -2.84
C ALA A 442 19.97 11.13 -1.40
N ARG A 443 21.27 11.35 -1.18
CA ARG A 443 21.83 11.52 0.17
C ARG A 443 21.28 12.76 0.86
N SER A 444 21.09 13.85 0.11
CA SER A 444 20.49 15.07 0.64
C SER A 444 19.04 14.82 1.06
N LEU A 445 18.27 14.06 0.26
CA LEU A 445 16.92 13.61 0.65
C LEU A 445 16.93 12.76 1.94
N ALA A 446 17.91 11.87 2.10
CA ALA A 446 18.04 11.03 3.31
C ALA A 446 18.58 11.78 4.54
N ALA A 447 19.14 12.98 4.36
CA ALA A 447 19.55 13.86 5.44
C ALA A 447 18.37 14.65 6.01
N VAL A 448 17.33 14.88 5.21
CA VAL A 448 16.06 15.45 5.63
C VAL A 448 15.19 14.32 6.19
N GLY A 449 15.30 14.06 7.49
CA GLY A 449 14.41 13.09 8.18
C GLY A 449 12.93 13.51 8.12
N PRO A 450 11.98 12.65 8.55
CA PRO A 450 10.59 13.07 8.71
C PRO A 450 10.59 14.35 9.56
N ALA A 451 10.02 15.44 9.03
CA ALA A 451 10.03 16.72 9.73
C ALA A 451 9.48 16.48 11.14
N GLU A 452 10.33 16.63 12.15
CA GLU A 452 9.83 16.77 13.51
C GLU A 452 8.77 17.88 13.46
N PRO A 453 7.62 17.71 14.11
CA PRO A 453 6.69 18.80 14.30
C PRO A 453 7.49 20.05 14.73
N PHE A 454 7.29 21.15 14.02
CA PHE A 454 7.97 22.44 14.26
C PHE A 454 9.47 22.48 13.94
N SER A 455 10.02 21.58 13.10
CA SER A 455 11.44 21.61 12.70
C SER A 455 11.89 22.97 12.16
N HIS A 456 11.15 23.54 11.20
CA HIS A 456 11.43 24.88 10.65
C HIS A 456 11.37 25.99 11.70
N THR A 457 10.51 25.84 12.71
CA THR A 457 10.39 26.80 13.80
C THR A 457 11.61 26.71 14.72
N LYS A 458 12.08 25.49 15.05
CA LYS A 458 13.31 25.27 15.82
C LYS A 458 14.56 25.74 15.05
N ASP A 459 14.62 25.49 13.75
CA ASP A 459 15.73 25.95 12.89
C ASP A 459 15.83 27.47 12.87
N LEU A 460 14.68 28.17 12.71
CA LEU A 460 14.63 29.63 12.80
C LEU A 460 15.15 30.15 14.15
N TRP A 461 14.78 29.50 15.26
CA TRP A 461 15.27 29.89 16.58
C TRP A 461 16.77 29.70 16.72
N GLN A 462 17.32 28.62 16.16
CA GLN A 462 18.76 28.38 16.15
C GLN A 462 19.49 29.43 15.29
N ASP A 463 18.97 29.76 14.10
CA ASP A 463 19.54 30.80 13.24
C ASP A 463 19.58 32.18 13.95
N LEU A 464 18.52 32.51 14.69
CA LEU A 464 18.46 33.75 15.47
C LEU A 464 19.44 33.73 16.65
N CYS A 465 19.62 32.57 17.30
CA CYS A 465 20.62 32.39 18.34
C CYS A 465 22.05 32.56 17.78
N ASP A 466 22.36 31.92 16.66
CA ASP A 466 23.68 31.95 16.04
C ASP A 466 24.02 33.36 15.51
N SER A 467 23.01 34.09 15.03
CA SER A 467 23.14 35.49 14.60
C SER A 467 23.08 36.51 15.76
N HIS A 468 22.88 36.04 17.01
CA HIS A 468 22.76 36.87 18.22
C HIS A 468 21.60 37.89 18.17
N ASP A 469 20.52 37.61 17.43
CA ASP A 469 19.32 38.45 17.37
C ASP A 469 18.36 38.09 18.50
N TRP A 470 18.72 38.51 19.72
CA TRP A 470 18.01 38.15 20.95
C TRP A 470 16.61 38.76 21.06
N GLU A 471 16.37 39.93 20.46
CA GLU A 471 15.07 40.59 20.47
C GLU A 471 14.07 39.85 19.56
N MET A 472 14.49 39.50 18.35
CA MET A 472 13.66 38.70 17.45
C MET A 472 13.45 37.29 18.01
N LEU A 473 14.50 36.66 18.56
CA LEU A 473 14.38 35.34 19.17
C LEU A 473 13.31 35.34 20.27
N ARG A 474 13.35 36.33 21.19
CA ARG A 474 12.35 36.49 22.25
C ARG A 474 10.93 36.54 21.70
N GLY A 475 10.68 37.40 20.71
CA GLY A 475 9.36 37.54 20.09
C GLY A 475 8.87 36.26 19.39
N GLN A 476 9.79 35.43 18.87
CA GLN A 476 9.45 34.17 18.21
C GLN A 476 9.18 33.01 19.17
N VAL A 477 9.83 32.95 20.32
CA VAL A 477 9.75 31.79 21.24
C VAL A 477 8.67 31.94 22.30
N GLU A 478 8.37 33.16 22.75
CA GLU A 478 7.49 33.43 23.88
C GLU A 478 6.07 32.85 23.74
N PRO A 479 5.42 32.84 22.57
CA PRO A 479 4.11 32.20 22.38
C PRO A 479 4.12 30.68 22.61
N TYR A 480 5.27 30.02 22.50
CA TYR A 480 5.38 28.56 22.47
C TYR A 480 5.72 27.93 23.82
N ILE A 481 6.00 28.73 24.85
CA ILE A 481 6.33 28.25 26.20
C ILE A 481 5.15 27.52 26.85
N ALA A 482 3.92 27.85 26.46
CA ALA A 482 2.70 27.21 26.92
C ALA A 482 2.09 26.26 25.87
N SER A 483 2.91 25.75 24.93
CA SER A 483 2.44 24.81 23.92
C SER A 483 2.00 23.48 24.53
N ASP A 484 0.98 22.84 23.95
CA ASP A 484 0.55 21.48 24.30
C ASP A 484 1.61 20.42 23.91
N ASP A 485 2.58 20.79 23.06
CA ASP A 485 3.74 19.98 22.72
C ASP A 485 4.88 20.22 23.73
N GLU A 486 5.15 19.22 24.58
CA GLU A 486 6.14 19.29 25.66
C GLU A 486 7.57 19.52 25.14
N SER A 487 7.93 18.94 23.98
CA SER A 487 9.26 19.12 23.36
C SER A 487 9.44 20.55 22.86
N LEU A 488 8.42 21.10 22.21
CA LEU A 488 8.42 22.47 21.72
C LEU A 488 8.46 23.47 22.88
N ALA A 489 7.66 23.25 23.93
CA ALA A 489 7.60 24.10 25.11
C ALA A 489 8.96 24.14 25.84
N LEU A 490 9.62 22.98 26.00
CA LEU A 490 10.97 22.90 26.58
C LEU A 490 12.00 23.65 25.74
N CYS A 491 11.99 23.46 24.42
CA CYS A 491 12.90 24.15 23.51
C CYS A 491 12.68 25.67 23.53
N ALA A 492 11.42 26.12 23.45
CA ALA A 492 11.05 27.54 23.54
C ALA A 492 11.48 28.17 24.87
N THR A 493 11.28 27.45 25.98
CA THR A 493 11.69 27.89 27.33
C THR A 493 13.20 28.10 27.41
N ARG A 494 13.99 27.17 26.84
CA ARG A 494 15.45 27.25 26.79
C ARG A 494 15.94 28.42 25.95
N MET A 495 15.37 28.59 24.75
CA MET A 495 15.74 29.69 23.85
C MET A 495 15.35 31.05 24.44
N LEU A 496 14.20 31.14 25.14
CA LEU A 496 13.82 32.36 25.86
C LEU A 496 14.79 32.66 26.99
N ALA A 497 15.16 31.65 27.79
CA ALA A 497 16.11 31.81 28.89
C ALA A 497 17.47 32.34 28.39
N LEU A 498 17.94 31.83 27.24
CA LEU A 498 19.17 32.29 26.60
C LEU A 498 19.07 33.74 26.08
N ALA A 499 17.97 34.07 25.40
CA ALA A 499 17.74 35.43 24.89
C ALA A 499 17.64 36.46 26.03
N LEU A 500 16.99 36.11 27.14
CA LEU A 500 16.87 36.96 28.32
C LEU A 500 18.20 37.09 29.08
N ALA A 501 19.01 36.04 29.15
CA ALA A 501 20.32 36.07 29.81
C ALA A 501 21.28 37.07 29.14
N ASN A 502 21.16 37.23 27.82
CA ASN A 502 21.96 38.17 27.01
C ASN A 502 21.39 39.60 26.97
N SER A 503 20.32 39.89 27.73
CA SER A 503 19.77 41.25 27.86
C SER A 503 20.57 42.10 28.84
N ASP A 504 20.64 43.42 28.60
CA ASP A 504 21.22 44.38 29.55
C ASP A 504 20.26 44.70 30.72
N GLU A 505 18.99 44.34 30.60
CA GLU A 505 17.96 44.62 31.60
C GLU A 505 18.03 43.62 32.77
N ARG A 506 18.12 44.16 33.99
CA ARG A 506 18.19 43.33 35.21
C ARG A 506 16.96 42.41 35.38
N ALA A 507 15.78 42.91 35.04
CA ALA A 507 14.53 42.14 35.12
C ALA A 507 14.54 40.92 34.19
N ASP A 508 15.15 41.04 33.01
CA ASP A 508 15.28 39.94 32.05
C ASP A 508 16.24 38.88 32.58
N LYS A 509 17.39 39.28 33.15
CA LYS A 509 18.33 38.34 33.77
C LYS A 509 17.70 37.59 34.95
N GLU A 510 16.90 38.27 35.78
CA GLU A 510 16.14 37.63 36.87
C GLU A 510 15.11 36.63 36.33
N ARG A 511 14.46 36.94 35.19
CA ARG A 511 13.53 36.02 34.51
C ARG A 511 14.25 34.81 33.90
N ALA A 512 15.41 35.01 33.27
CA ALA A 512 16.24 33.94 32.72
C ALA A 512 16.65 32.93 33.81
N ILE A 513 17.06 33.42 34.99
CA ILE A 513 17.38 32.57 36.14
C ILE A 513 16.21 31.67 36.53
N MET A 514 14.99 32.22 36.59
CA MET A 514 13.79 31.42 36.92
C MET A 514 13.53 30.33 35.86
N LEU A 515 13.68 30.65 34.58
CA LEU A 515 13.47 29.68 33.50
C LEU A 515 14.52 28.57 33.51
N TYR A 516 15.81 28.90 33.68
CA TYR A 516 16.86 27.90 33.79
C TYR A 516 16.68 27.00 35.02
N ARG A 517 16.26 27.55 36.17
CA ARG A 517 15.94 26.72 37.35
C ARG A 517 14.82 25.73 37.04
N SER A 518 13.76 26.19 36.39
CA SER A 518 12.64 25.33 35.96
C SER A 518 13.11 24.21 35.03
N LEU A 519 13.99 24.51 34.07
CA LEU A 519 14.55 23.52 33.14
C LEU A 519 15.44 22.48 33.85
N ILE A 520 16.17 22.91 34.87
CA ILE A 520 17.06 22.03 35.66
C ILE A 520 16.26 21.11 36.59
N GLU A 521 15.10 21.57 37.08
CA GLU A 521 14.23 20.83 38.00
C GLU A 521 13.26 19.88 37.29
N SER A 522 12.88 20.13 36.03
CA SER A 522 11.83 19.38 35.31
C SER A 522 12.22 17.96 34.85
N GLY A 523 13.44 17.50 35.10
CA GLY A 523 13.82 16.08 34.93
C GLY A 523 14.57 15.71 33.64
N SER A 524 14.83 16.65 32.73
CA SER A 524 15.69 16.46 31.54
C SER A 524 16.68 17.63 31.32
N PRO A 525 17.57 17.93 32.29
CA PRO A 525 18.50 19.05 32.20
C PRO A 525 19.57 18.82 31.13
N GLU A 526 19.70 19.77 30.18
CA GLU A 526 20.88 19.78 29.32
C GLU A 526 22.06 20.41 30.07
N PRO A 527 23.31 19.96 29.81
CA PRO A 527 24.48 20.57 30.42
C PRO A 527 24.62 22.08 30.15
N SER A 528 24.13 22.54 28.99
CA SER A 528 24.07 23.95 28.59
C SER A 528 23.21 24.78 29.54
N ASP A 529 22.09 24.26 30.03
CA ASP A 529 21.19 24.98 30.94
C ASP A 529 21.91 25.35 32.25
N ALA A 530 22.63 24.39 32.82
CA ALA A 530 23.40 24.60 34.05
C ALA A 530 24.62 25.51 33.84
N LEU A 531 25.30 25.40 32.69
CA LEU A 531 26.44 26.25 32.36
C LEU A 531 26.00 27.71 32.17
N ASN A 532 24.95 27.95 31.39
CA ASN A 532 24.41 29.29 31.16
C ASN A 532 23.88 29.92 32.45
N LEU A 533 23.18 29.14 33.29
CA LEU A 533 22.75 29.63 34.61
C LEU A 533 23.95 29.99 35.50
N THR A 534 25.00 29.17 35.48
CA THR A 534 26.22 29.42 36.27
C THR A 534 26.88 30.73 35.83
N GLU A 535 27.06 30.93 34.52
CA GLU A 535 27.62 32.16 33.96
C GLU A 535 26.78 33.38 34.35
N LEU A 536 25.46 33.28 34.18
CA LEU A 536 24.54 34.35 34.53
C LEU A 536 24.56 34.70 36.02
N LEU A 537 24.62 33.71 36.92
CA LEU A 537 24.73 33.91 38.37
C LEU A 537 26.06 34.58 38.75
N MET A 538 27.14 34.23 38.06
CA MET A 538 28.44 34.87 38.25
C MET A 538 28.41 36.33 37.80
N ASP A 539 27.79 36.63 36.67
CA ASP A 539 27.62 37.99 36.14
C ASP A 539 26.83 38.91 37.08
N ILE A 540 25.79 38.38 37.74
CA ILE A 540 24.99 39.16 38.70
C ILE A 540 25.55 39.14 40.14
N GLY A 541 26.73 38.56 40.34
CA GLY A 541 27.42 38.56 41.63
C GLY A 541 26.82 37.60 42.68
N GLN A 542 26.28 36.46 42.26
CA GLN A 542 25.74 35.39 43.11
C GLN A 542 26.59 34.10 43.04
N PRO A 543 27.88 34.15 43.43
CA PRO A 543 28.78 33.02 43.28
C PRO A 543 28.41 31.81 44.15
N ASP A 544 27.81 32.01 45.32
CA ASP A 544 27.43 30.89 46.19
C ASP A 544 26.31 30.03 45.59
N GLU A 545 25.40 30.65 44.84
CA GLU A 545 24.38 29.90 44.10
C GLU A 545 24.98 29.19 42.87
N ALA A 546 25.89 29.87 42.15
CA ALA A 546 26.60 29.28 41.02
C ALA A 546 27.34 27.99 41.41
N LYS A 547 27.96 27.96 42.60
CA LYS A 547 28.60 26.76 43.17
C LYS A 547 27.63 25.58 43.30
N VAL A 548 26.43 25.84 43.81
CA VAL A 548 25.39 24.81 44.01
C VAL A 548 24.91 24.26 42.66
N VAL A 549 24.69 25.13 41.67
CA VAL A 549 24.26 24.74 40.32
C VAL A 549 25.28 23.82 39.67
N VAL A 550 26.57 24.19 39.67
CA VAL A 550 27.64 23.39 39.06
C VAL A 550 27.78 22.03 39.73
N LEU A 551 27.82 21.96 41.06
CA LEU A 551 27.93 20.68 41.78
C LEU A 551 26.72 19.79 41.52
N GLY A 552 25.51 20.36 41.55
CA GLY A 552 24.29 19.63 41.23
C GLY A 552 24.24 19.12 39.79
N ALA A 553 24.78 19.87 38.83
CA ALA A 553 24.86 19.45 37.43
C ALA A 553 25.89 18.34 37.19
N ILE A 554 27.02 18.36 37.90
CA ILE A 554 28.03 17.29 37.84
C ILE A 554 27.42 15.94 38.21
N HIS A 555 26.49 15.90 39.17
CA HIS A 555 25.85 14.64 39.55
C HIS A 555 24.70 14.20 38.62
N ARG A 556 24.06 15.14 37.90
CA ARG A 556 22.83 14.87 37.13
C ARG A 556 23.01 14.73 35.62
N CYS A 557 24.01 15.39 35.02
CA CYS A 557 24.21 15.38 33.57
C CYS A 557 24.88 14.07 33.08
N PRO A 558 25.20 13.92 31.78
CA PRO A 558 26.06 12.84 31.26
C PRO A 558 27.56 13.05 31.54
N VAL A 559 28.35 11.97 31.57
CA VAL A 559 29.81 11.99 31.85
C VAL A 559 30.57 12.87 30.83
N SER A 560 30.13 12.89 29.58
CA SER A 560 30.70 13.73 28.50
C SER A 560 30.66 15.24 28.78
N ALA A 561 29.87 15.69 29.75
CA ALA A 561 29.80 17.10 30.15
C ALA A 561 30.71 17.46 31.32
N ALA A 562 31.38 16.49 31.95
CA ALA A 562 32.17 16.69 33.17
C ALA A 562 33.29 17.73 33.00
N ASP A 563 34.02 17.72 31.87
CA ASP A 563 35.13 18.65 31.63
C ASP A 563 34.66 20.11 31.52
N ARG A 564 33.52 20.34 30.85
CA ARG A 564 32.92 21.68 30.70
C ARG A 564 32.40 22.21 32.04
N LEU A 565 31.73 21.36 32.82
CA LEU A 565 31.26 21.71 34.16
C LEU A 565 32.42 21.95 35.13
N ASN A 566 33.48 21.14 35.06
CA ASN A 566 34.70 21.38 35.83
C ASN A 566 35.34 22.72 35.47
N SER A 567 35.45 23.04 34.17
CA SER A 567 35.99 24.32 33.70
C SER A 567 35.19 25.51 34.25
N ALA A 568 33.85 25.45 34.20
CA ALA A 568 33.00 26.45 34.80
C ALA A 568 33.21 26.56 36.33
N GLY A 569 33.31 25.43 37.03
CA GLY A 569 33.63 25.40 38.46
C GLY A 569 35.00 26.02 38.78
N GLN A 570 36.03 25.77 37.96
CA GLN A 570 37.35 26.40 38.13
C GLN A 570 37.30 27.91 37.93
N LEU A 571 36.45 28.42 37.04
CA LEU A 571 36.23 29.86 36.89
C LEU A 571 35.62 30.48 38.16
N ILE A 572 34.65 29.82 38.79
CA ILE A 572 34.10 30.25 40.09
C ILE A 572 35.19 30.27 41.16
N VAL A 573 36.02 29.22 41.21
CA VAL A 573 37.16 29.13 42.15
C VAL A 573 38.16 30.27 41.92
N ALA A 574 38.45 30.61 40.67
CA ALA A 574 39.35 31.71 40.31
C ALA A 574 38.77 33.06 40.74
N ALA A 575 37.46 33.27 40.55
CA ALA A 575 36.78 34.51 40.92
C ALA A 575 36.60 34.69 42.43
N THR A 576 36.37 33.60 43.18
CA THR A 576 36.01 33.66 44.61
C THR A 576 37.17 33.35 45.56
N GLY A 577 38.19 32.63 45.10
CA GLY A 577 39.27 32.12 45.94
C GLY A 577 38.85 31.00 46.90
N ASP A 578 37.64 30.46 46.78
CA ASP A 578 37.06 29.49 47.71
C ASP A 578 37.78 28.12 47.63
N LYS A 579 38.60 27.84 48.65
CA LYS A 579 39.37 26.60 48.76
C LYS A 579 38.50 25.40 49.09
N GLU A 580 37.41 25.61 49.82
CA GLU A 580 36.50 24.53 50.23
C GLU A 580 35.71 24.06 49.02
N PHE A 581 35.16 24.99 48.24
CA PHE A 581 34.50 24.67 46.98
C PHE A 581 35.43 23.96 45.98
N ARG A 582 36.70 24.37 45.88
CA ARG A 582 37.69 23.69 45.03
C ARG A 582 37.85 22.21 45.40
N ASN A 583 37.87 21.90 46.70
CA ASN A 583 37.96 20.52 47.19
C ASN A 583 36.69 19.74 46.84
N GLN A 584 35.51 20.33 47.04
CA GLN A 584 34.22 19.72 46.71
C GLN A 584 34.09 19.44 45.21
N LEU A 585 34.48 20.39 44.37
CA LEU A 585 34.50 20.25 42.91
C LEU A 585 35.43 19.11 42.47
N SER A 586 36.63 19.04 43.03
CA SER A 586 37.60 17.98 42.71
C SER A 586 37.10 16.60 43.13
N ALA A 587 36.45 16.52 44.30
CA ALA A 587 35.83 15.28 44.79
C ALA A 587 34.67 14.83 43.90
N ALA A 588 33.77 15.74 43.51
CA ALA A 588 32.62 15.43 42.66
C ALA A 588 33.04 14.94 41.26
N ILE A 589 34.12 15.50 40.69
CA ILE A 589 34.68 15.03 39.41
C ILE A 589 35.34 13.66 39.56
N ALA A 590 36.10 13.42 40.64
CA ALA A 590 36.78 12.15 40.88
C ALA A 590 35.81 10.98 41.14
N GLU A 591 34.73 11.22 41.89
CA GLU A 591 33.68 10.23 42.16
C GLU A 591 32.97 9.78 40.87
N ARG A 592 32.91 10.66 39.87
CA ARG A 592 32.25 10.38 38.59
C ARG A 592 33.15 9.68 37.58
N GLY A 593 34.47 9.90 37.63
CA GLY A 593 35.44 9.18 36.80
C GLY A 593 35.73 7.74 37.23
N SER A 594 35.14 7.28 38.34
CA SER A 594 35.29 5.94 38.92
C SER A 594 34.04 5.05 38.80
N ARG A 595 32.97 5.55 38.18
CA ARG A 595 31.77 4.81 37.76
C ARG A 595 31.71 4.76 36.24
#